data_AF-A0AAE5RYC1-F1
#
_entry.id   AF-A0AAE5RYC1-F1
#
_cell.length_a   1.000
_cell.length_b   1.000
_cell.length_c   1.000
_cell.angle_alpha   90.00
_cell.angle_beta   90.00
_cell.angle_gamma   90.00
#
_symmetry.space_group_name_H-M   'P 1'
#
loop_
_entity.id
_entity.type
_entity.pdbx_description
1 polymer ?
#
loop_
_entity_poly.entity_id
_entity_poly.type
_entity_poly.pdbx_seq_one_letter_code
_entity_poly.pdbx_strand_id
1 'polypeptide(L)'
;MTSTIATDLSLYRKWPQTHVYADNPAVLELKSALPDKASDELWRLMNEMTAEMREQFRFFRQLREGAGAALEGDADEVAGKGARADVKAATDAMSLIVRTLEKIDTLQRQLARDREVAAESEAETQDYEEAVAFFQRRMDELVEQKLRARLVAAGLSPEGQPADGLE
;
A
#
# COMPACT_ATOMS: atom_id res chain seq x y z
N MET A 1 46.46 -16.98 -7.87
CA MET A 1 46.16 -16.34 -9.16
C MET A 1 44.91 -15.50 -8.97
N THR A 2 45.06 -14.21 -8.67
CA THR A 2 43.96 -13.24 -8.59
C THR A 2 44.13 -12.29 -9.75
N SER A 3 43.29 -12.43 -10.77
CA SER A 3 43.27 -11.55 -11.93
C SER A 3 42.74 -10.19 -11.48
N THR A 4 43.63 -9.21 -11.34
CA THR A 4 43.26 -7.82 -11.09
C THR A 4 42.72 -7.27 -12.41
N ILE A 5 41.40 -7.30 -12.58
CA ILE A 5 40.75 -6.66 -13.73
C ILE A 5 40.92 -5.15 -13.53
N ALA A 6 41.92 -4.57 -14.20
CA ALA A 6 42.12 -3.13 -14.26
C ALA A 6 40.94 -2.54 -15.05
N THR A 7 39.93 -2.03 -14.35
CA THR A 7 38.74 -1.43 -14.96
C THR A 7 39.13 -0.06 -15.50
N ASP A 8 39.19 0.06 -16.82
CA ASP A 8 39.47 1.32 -17.50
C ASP A 8 38.24 2.25 -17.36
N LEU A 9 38.37 3.24 -16.48
CA LEU A 9 37.34 4.24 -16.19
C LEU A 9 37.04 5.15 -17.38
N SER A 10 37.90 5.16 -18.43
CA SER A 10 37.68 5.96 -19.64
C SER A 10 36.56 5.40 -20.54
N LEU A 11 36.15 4.14 -20.32
CA LEU A 11 35.03 3.51 -21.02
C LEU A 11 33.67 4.03 -20.56
N TYR A 12 33.59 4.68 -19.39
CA TYR A 12 32.37 5.30 -18.91
C TYR A 12 32.29 6.72 -19.43
N ARG A 13 31.32 6.98 -20.30
CA ARG A 13 30.97 8.34 -20.73
C ARG A 13 30.64 9.17 -19.49
N LYS A 14 31.03 10.44 -19.47
CA LYS A 14 30.69 11.36 -18.36
C LYS A 14 29.19 11.27 -18.06
N TRP A 15 28.87 10.98 -16.80
CA TRP A 15 27.50 11.03 -16.31
C TRP A 15 26.92 12.42 -16.64
N PRO A 16 25.73 12.51 -17.25
CA PRO A 16 25.14 13.79 -17.56
C PRO A 16 24.98 14.61 -16.28
N GLN A 17 25.62 15.79 -16.23
CA GLN A 17 25.59 16.69 -15.08
C GLN A 17 24.27 17.45 -14.95
N THR A 18 23.42 17.37 -15.97
CA THR A 18 22.08 17.93 -16.02
C THR A 18 21.07 16.80 -16.05
N HIS A 19 20.05 16.89 -15.19
CA HIS A 19 18.94 15.95 -15.14
C HIS A 19 18.34 15.78 -16.55
N VAL A 20 18.39 14.55 -17.08
CA VAL A 20 17.84 14.21 -18.41
C VAL A 20 16.33 13.96 -18.32
N TYR A 21 15.83 13.72 -17.11
CA TYR A 21 14.40 13.64 -16.82
C TYR A 21 13.90 15.06 -16.55
N ALA A 22 12.79 15.43 -17.20
CA ALA A 22 12.17 16.74 -17.11
C ALA A 22 12.04 17.27 -15.67
N ASP A 23 12.04 18.60 -15.51
CA ASP A 23 11.90 19.36 -14.24
C ASP A 23 10.64 19.07 -13.41
N ASN A 24 9.86 18.04 -13.77
CA ASN A 24 8.68 17.62 -13.05
C ASN A 24 8.86 16.20 -12.48
N PRO A 25 9.35 16.07 -11.22
CA PRO A 25 9.45 14.77 -10.54
C PRO A 25 8.09 14.06 -10.37
N ALA A 26 6.97 14.74 -10.63
CA ALA A 26 5.62 14.14 -10.59
C ALA A 26 5.25 13.27 -11.82
N VAL A 27 6.12 13.16 -12.85
CA VAL A 27 5.84 12.35 -14.05
C VAL A 27 6.32 10.90 -13.94
N LEU A 28 6.99 10.55 -12.83
CA LEU A 28 6.94 9.16 -12.39
C LEU A 28 5.54 8.94 -11.85
N GLU A 29 4.66 8.44 -12.71
CA GLU A 29 3.34 7.91 -12.35
C GLU A 29 3.50 7.04 -11.11
N LEU A 30 3.28 7.65 -9.95
CA LEU A 30 3.16 6.94 -8.69
C LEU A 30 1.84 6.18 -8.82
N LYS A 31 1.93 4.96 -9.37
CA LYS A 31 0.79 4.08 -9.60
C LYS A 31 0.02 3.78 -8.30
N SER A 32 0.56 4.18 -7.16
CA SER A 32 0.02 4.09 -5.80
C SER A 32 -0.46 5.45 -5.25
N ALA A 33 -1.08 6.30 -6.07
CA ALA A 33 -1.69 7.54 -5.59
C ALA A 33 -2.75 7.24 -4.49
N LEU A 34 -2.36 7.59 -3.26
CA LEU A 34 -3.08 7.64 -1.99
C LEU A 34 -4.04 6.45 -1.69
N PRO A 35 -3.53 5.36 -1.08
CA PRO A 35 -4.34 4.19 -0.75
C PRO A 35 -5.36 4.45 0.36
N ASP A 36 -5.24 5.52 1.15
CA ASP A 36 -5.98 5.61 2.41
C ASP A 36 -7.50 5.76 2.20
N LYS A 37 -7.94 6.78 1.45
CA LYS A 37 -9.38 7.03 1.23
C LYS A 37 -10.03 6.02 0.29
N ALA A 38 -9.32 5.58 -0.75
CA ALA A 38 -9.84 4.63 -1.73
C ALA A 38 -9.95 3.21 -1.14
N SER A 39 -9.01 2.81 -0.28
CA SER A 39 -9.09 1.52 0.41
C SER A 39 -10.21 1.54 1.45
N ASP A 40 -10.37 2.61 2.23
CA ASP A 40 -11.43 2.70 3.23
C ASP A 40 -12.84 2.65 2.64
N GLU A 41 -13.05 3.29 1.49
CA GLU A 41 -14.33 3.21 0.79
C GLU A 41 -14.60 1.80 0.25
N LEU A 42 -13.57 1.11 -0.26
CA LEU A 42 -13.69 -0.30 -0.65
C LEU A 42 -14.04 -1.18 0.54
N TRP A 43 -13.40 -0.98 1.69
CA TRP A 43 -13.72 -1.71 2.93
C TRP A 43 -15.16 -1.48 3.39
N ARG A 44 -15.63 -0.23 3.33
CA ARG A 44 -17.03 0.11 3.63
C ARG A 44 -17.98 -0.62 2.69
N LEU A 45 -17.72 -0.57 1.38
CA LEU A 45 -18.52 -1.26 0.36
C LEU A 45 -18.56 -2.78 0.59
N MET A 46 -17.42 -3.41 0.86
CA MET A 46 -17.38 -4.86 1.12
C MET A 46 -18.18 -5.25 2.38
N ASN A 47 -18.17 -4.40 3.40
CA ASN A 47 -18.96 -4.62 4.61
C ASN A 47 -20.46 -4.44 4.37
N GLU A 48 -20.86 -3.43 3.58
CA GLU A 48 -22.24 -3.20 3.18
C GLU A 48 -22.77 -4.38 2.34
N MET A 49 -22.02 -4.80 1.32
CA MET A 49 -22.34 -6.00 0.53
C MET A 49 -22.47 -7.24 1.41
N THR A 50 -21.62 -7.40 2.43
CA THR A 50 -21.71 -8.52 3.38
C THR A 50 -22.98 -8.47 4.22
N ALA A 51 -23.45 -7.28 4.59
CA ALA A 51 -24.71 -7.10 5.30
C ALA A 51 -25.90 -7.43 4.39
N GLU A 52 -25.92 -6.90 3.16
CA GLU A 52 -26.96 -7.18 2.18
C GLU A 52 -27.04 -8.67 1.83
N MET A 53 -25.89 -9.33 1.60
CA MET A 53 -25.84 -10.77 1.33
C MET A 53 -26.38 -11.60 2.50
N ARG A 54 -26.20 -11.14 3.75
CA ARG A 54 -26.76 -11.80 4.94
C ARG A 54 -28.29 -11.68 4.98
N GLU A 55 -28.83 -10.55 4.58
CA GLU A 55 -30.28 -10.35 4.47
C GLU A 55 -30.88 -11.20 3.34
N GLN A 56 -30.24 -11.23 2.18
CA GLN A 56 -30.62 -12.10 1.06
C GLN A 56 -30.55 -13.58 1.47
N PHE A 57 -29.52 -13.99 2.22
CA PHE A 57 -29.40 -15.35 2.73
C PHE A 57 -30.56 -15.71 3.67
N ARG A 58 -30.95 -14.79 4.56
CA ARG A 58 -32.13 -14.98 5.43
C ARG A 58 -33.41 -15.11 4.62
N PHE A 59 -33.59 -14.28 3.60
CA PHE A 59 -34.74 -14.34 2.70
C PHE A 59 -34.82 -15.69 1.98
N PHE A 60 -33.75 -16.13 1.31
CA PHE A 60 -33.76 -17.42 0.60
C PHE A 60 -33.91 -18.61 1.54
N ARG A 61 -33.38 -18.51 2.76
CA ARG A 61 -33.60 -19.53 3.78
C ARG A 61 -35.09 -19.63 4.16
N GLN A 62 -35.76 -18.49 4.41
CA GLN A 62 -37.19 -18.46 4.70
C GLN A 62 -38.02 -18.96 3.52
N LEU A 63 -37.67 -18.58 2.29
CA LEU A 63 -38.30 -19.08 1.07
C LEU A 63 -38.19 -20.60 0.95
N ARG A 64 -36.99 -21.15 1.23
CA ARG A 64 -36.76 -22.60 1.21
C ARG A 64 -37.56 -23.33 2.28
N GLU A 65 -37.60 -22.80 3.51
CA GLU A 65 -38.38 -23.36 4.61
C GLU A 65 -39.90 -23.34 4.30
N GLY A 66 -40.42 -22.22 3.78
CA GLY A 66 -41.82 -22.09 3.39
C GLY A 66 -42.22 -22.99 2.22
N ALA A 67 -41.37 -23.09 1.19
CA ALA A 67 -41.60 -24.00 0.07
C ALA A 67 -41.46 -25.48 0.49
N GLY A 68 -40.55 -25.80 1.40
CA GLY A 68 -40.45 -27.13 2.01
C GLY A 68 -41.71 -27.53 2.76
N ALA A 69 -42.25 -26.63 3.61
CA ALA A 69 -43.51 -26.87 4.32
C ALA A 69 -44.70 -27.06 3.36
N ALA A 70 -44.74 -26.32 2.25
CA ALA A 70 -45.77 -26.48 1.22
C ALA A 70 -45.70 -27.83 0.50
N LEU A 71 -44.53 -28.48 0.46
CA LEU A 71 -44.35 -29.83 -0.11
C LEU A 71 -44.75 -30.96 0.82
N GLU A 72 -44.74 -30.73 2.14
CA GLU A 72 -45.19 -31.70 3.15
C GLU A 72 -46.71 -31.72 3.32
N GLY A 73 -47.40 -30.65 2.90
CA GLY A 73 -48.86 -30.58 2.84
C GLY A 73 -49.45 -31.31 1.63
N ASP A 74 -50.78 -31.50 1.65
CA ASP A 74 -51.54 -32.08 0.53
C ASP A 74 -51.69 -31.06 -0.61
N ALA A 75 -50.56 -30.74 -1.25
CA ALA A 75 -50.48 -29.75 -2.31
C ALA A 75 -50.82 -30.37 -3.68
N ASP A 76 -51.61 -29.65 -4.48
CA ASP A 76 -51.90 -30.00 -5.87
C ASP A 76 -50.60 -30.18 -6.69
N GLU A 77 -50.61 -31.02 -7.72
CA GLU A 77 -49.41 -31.44 -8.47
C GLU A 77 -48.67 -30.25 -9.10
N VAL A 78 -49.42 -29.21 -9.51
CA VAL A 78 -48.86 -27.97 -10.05
C VAL A 78 -48.18 -27.15 -8.94
N ALA A 79 -48.81 -27.04 -7.76
CA ALA A 79 -48.25 -26.34 -6.61
C ALA A 79 -46.99 -27.04 -6.06
N GLY A 80 -46.98 -28.38 -6.03
CA GLY A 80 -45.82 -29.17 -5.64
C GLY A 80 -44.63 -29.04 -6.62
N LYS A 81 -44.89 -28.86 -7.92
CA LYS A 81 -43.82 -28.56 -8.89
C LYS A 81 -43.22 -27.17 -8.68
N GLY A 82 -44.06 -26.16 -8.43
CA GLY A 82 -43.61 -24.81 -8.08
C GLY A 82 -42.72 -24.80 -6.84
N ALA A 83 -43.19 -25.40 -5.75
CA ALA A 83 -42.45 -25.43 -4.49
C ALA A 83 -41.08 -26.16 -4.59
N ARG A 84 -40.98 -27.24 -5.39
CA ARG A 84 -39.68 -27.91 -5.66
C ARG A 84 -38.73 -27.01 -6.45
N ALA A 85 -39.24 -26.25 -7.41
CA ALA A 85 -38.44 -25.29 -8.16
C ALA A 85 -37.92 -24.17 -7.24
N ASP A 86 -38.76 -23.66 -6.34
CA ASP A 86 -38.37 -22.63 -5.37
C ASP A 86 -37.32 -23.12 -4.37
N VAL A 87 -37.47 -24.33 -3.83
CA VAL A 87 -36.45 -24.95 -2.96
C VAL A 87 -35.11 -25.06 -3.67
N LYS A 88 -35.12 -25.46 -4.95
CA LYS A 88 -33.91 -25.56 -5.76
C LYS A 88 -33.28 -24.19 -6.02
N ALA A 89 -34.07 -23.23 -6.49
CA ALA A 89 -33.60 -21.88 -6.78
C ALA A 89 -33.01 -21.21 -5.52
N ALA A 90 -33.68 -21.36 -4.38
CA ALA A 90 -33.19 -20.86 -3.10
C ALA A 90 -31.88 -21.54 -2.69
N THR A 91 -31.74 -22.85 -2.86
CA THR A 91 -30.51 -23.58 -2.53
C THR A 91 -29.33 -23.17 -3.42
N ASP A 92 -29.56 -23.01 -4.72
CA ASP A 92 -28.56 -22.56 -5.68
C ASP A 92 -28.12 -21.10 -5.37
N ALA A 93 -29.08 -20.22 -5.05
CA ALA A 93 -28.82 -18.84 -4.64
C ALA A 93 -28.02 -18.75 -3.32
N MET A 94 -28.42 -19.52 -2.30
CA MET A 94 -27.68 -19.61 -1.03
C MET A 94 -26.23 -20.09 -1.24
N SER A 95 -26.01 -21.06 -2.13
CA SER A 95 -24.67 -21.57 -2.45
C SER A 95 -23.80 -20.51 -3.13
N LEU A 96 -24.40 -19.70 -4.03
CA LEU A 96 -23.71 -18.57 -4.64
C LEU A 96 -23.33 -17.52 -3.59
N ILE A 97 -24.25 -17.16 -2.71
CA ILE A 97 -24.01 -16.19 -1.63
C ILE A 97 -22.84 -16.63 -0.75
N VAL A 98 -22.83 -17.89 -0.29
CA VAL A 98 -21.73 -18.42 0.55
C VAL A 98 -20.38 -18.30 -0.17
N ARG A 99 -20.30 -18.71 -1.44
CA ARG A 99 -19.07 -18.58 -2.23
C ARG A 99 -18.62 -17.13 -2.37
N THR A 100 -19.55 -16.20 -2.55
CA THR A 100 -19.20 -14.77 -2.63
C THR A 100 -18.69 -14.23 -1.30
N LEU A 101 -19.28 -14.66 -0.17
CA LEU A 101 -18.82 -14.28 1.17
C LEU A 101 -17.43 -14.82 1.48
N GLU A 102 -17.14 -16.07 1.11
CA GLU A 102 -15.79 -16.66 1.23
C GLU A 102 -14.76 -15.85 0.42
N LYS A 103 -15.13 -15.40 -0.78
CA LYS A 103 -14.25 -14.58 -1.61
C LYS A 103 -14.03 -13.19 -1.00
N ILE A 104 -15.08 -12.58 -0.45
CA ILE A 104 -15.00 -11.30 0.26
C ILE A 104 -14.08 -11.41 1.47
N ASP A 105 -14.23 -12.44 2.31
CA ASP A 105 -13.36 -12.69 3.47
C ASP A 105 -11.89 -12.86 3.03
N THR A 106 -11.64 -13.62 1.96
CA THR A 106 -10.30 -13.80 1.41
C THR A 106 -9.68 -12.47 0.97
N LEU A 107 -10.45 -11.62 0.30
CA LEU A 107 -10.00 -10.30 -0.16
C LEU A 107 -9.74 -9.35 1.02
N GLN A 108 -10.60 -9.35 2.03
CA GLN A 108 -10.41 -8.57 3.25
C GLN A 108 -9.13 -8.98 3.98
N ARG A 109 -8.86 -10.29 4.13
CA ARG A 109 -7.59 -10.79 4.71
C ARG A 109 -6.38 -10.41 3.88
N GLN A 110 -6.52 -10.33 2.56
CA GLN A 110 -5.43 -9.88 1.69
C GLN A 110 -5.17 -8.39 1.86
N LEU A 111 -6.20 -7.55 1.82
CA LEU A 111 -6.06 -6.11 2.03
C LEU A 111 -5.48 -5.77 3.40
N ALA A 112 -5.81 -6.52 4.45
CA ALA A 112 -5.23 -6.34 5.77
C ALA A 112 -3.72 -6.61 5.77
N ARG A 113 -3.27 -7.68 5.11
CA ARG A 113 -1.84 -7.99 4.95
C ARG A 113 -1.12 -6.96 4.09
N ASP A 114 -1.74 -6.52 3.00
CA ASP A 114 -1.15 -5.52 2.11
C ASP A 114 -0.91 -4.19 2.86
N ARG A 115 -1.81 -3.82 3.78
CA ARG A 115 -1.64 -2.65 4.67
C ARG A 115 -0.49 -2.82 5.66
N GLU A 116 -0.34 -3.99 6.25
CA GLU A 116 0.76 -4.30 7.17
C GLU A 116 2.12 -4.20 6.45
N VAL A 117 2.23 -4.79 5.26
CA VAL A 117 3.45 -4.71 4.43
C VAL A 117 3.76 -3.28 4.01
N ALA A 118 2.75 -2.48 3.66
CA ALA A 118 2.95 -1.07 3.33
C ALA A 118 3.48 -0.29 4.53
N ALA A 119 2.91 -0.52 5.73
CA ALA A 119 3.37 0.13 6.96
C ALA A 119 4.80 -0.27 7.34
N GLU A 120 5.17 -1.55 7.18
CA GLU A 120 6.56 -2.02 7.38
C GLU A 120 7.53 -1.35 6.41
N SER A 121 7.17 -1.24 5.12
CA SER A 121 8.00 -0.59 4.12
C SER A 121 8.16 0.92 4.36
N GLU A 122 7.11 1.59 4.82
CA GLU A 122 7.15 3.00 5.20
C GLU A 122 8.06 3.22 6.42
N ALA A 123 8.00 2.33 7.41
CA ALA A 123 8.90 2.37 8.57
C ALA A 123 10.37 2.15 8.15
N GLU A 124 10.65 1.16 7.32
CA GLU A 124 12.01 0.90 6.80
C GLU A 124 12.56 2.10 6.02
N THR A 125 11.71 2.79 5.25
CA THR A 125 12.09 3.99 4.52
C THR A 125 12.44 5.14 5.48
N GLN A 126 11.64 5.34 6.53
CA GLN A 126 11.92 6.36 7.56
C GLN A 126 13.24 6.08 8.28
N ASP A 127 13.51 4.83 8.66
CA ASP A 127 14.77 4.41 9.29
C ASP A 127 15.98 4.70 8.39
N TYR A 128 15.84 4.46 7.08
CA TYR A 128 16.88 4.80 6.11
C TYR A 128 17.15 6.30 6.02
N GLU A 129 16.09 7.12 5.94
CA GLU A 129 16.23 8.58 5.90
C GLU A 129 16.87 9.13 7.18
N GLU A 130 16.52 8.59 8.35
CA GLU A 130 17.14 8.96 9.62
C GLU A 130 18.65 8.64 9.64
N ALA A 131 19.03 7.46 9.16
CA ALA A 131 20.43 7.08 9.03
C ALA A 131 21.20 8.03 8.09
N VAL A 132 20.63 8.39 6.95
CA VAL A 132 21.23 9.34 6.01
C VAL A 132 21.41 10.71 6.67
N ALA A 133 20.40 11.21 7.37
CA ALA A 133 20.46 12.50 8.08
C ALA A 133 21.55 12.49 9.16
N PHE A 134 21.70 11.38 9.89
CA PHE A 134 22.77 11.20 10.87
C PHE A 134 24.15 11.32 10.21
N PHE A 135 24.39 10.60 9.10
CA PHE A 135 25.68 10.65 8.41
C PHE A 135 25.98 12.03 7.79
N GLN A 136 24.96 12.71 7.25
CA GLN A 136 25.11 14.07 6.71
C GLN A 136 25.57 15.04 7.79
N ARG A 137 24.89 15.07 8.95
CA ARG A 137 25.31 15.90 10.10
C ARG A 137 26.74 15.59 10.53
N ARG A 138 27.10 14.31 10.58
CA ARG A 138 28.44 13.89 10.98
C ARG A 138 29.51 14.33 9.96
N MET A 139 29.20 14.30 8.67
CA MET A 139 30.10 14.81 7.64
C MET A 139 30.27 16.32 7.76
N ASP A 140 29.19 17.06 7.97
CA ASP A 140 29.23 18.52 8.11
C ASP A 140 30.10 18.92 9.31
N GLU A 141 29.92 18.28 10.47
CA GLU A 141 30.78 18.48 11.65
C GLU A 141 32.26 18.23 11.33
N LEU A 142 32.57 17.15 10.63
CA LEU A 142 33.95 16.80 10.26
C LEU A 142 34.54 17.80 9.26
N VAL A 143 33.74 18.30 8.32
CA VAL A 143 34.13 19.33 7.37
C VAL A 143 34.44 20.62 8.11
N GLU A 144 33.55 21.07 9.00
CA GLU A 144 33.79 22.27 9.82
C GLU A 144 35.04 22.15 10.69
N GLN A 145 35.27 20.99 11.31
CA GLN A 145 36.47 20.75 12.12
C GLN A 145 37.74 20.84 11.26
N LYS A 146 37.76 20.20 10.09
CA LYS A 146 38.90 20.25 9.16
C LYS A 146 39.13 21.66 8.61
N LEU A 147 38.06 22.40 8.34
CA LEU A 147 38.13 23.76 7.82
C LEU A 147 38.69 24.71 8.88
N ARG A 148 38.20 24.61 10.13
CA ARG A 148 38.77 25.31 11.30
C ARG A 148 40.26 24.99 11.48
N ALA A 149 40.64 23.71 11.45
CA ALA A 149 42.03 23.31 11.58
C ALA A 149 42.93 23.89 10.48
N ARG A 150 42.44 23.95 9.22
CA ARG A 150 43.15 24.56 8.11
C ARG A 150 43.28 26.08 8.23
N LEU A 151 42.24 26.77 8.68
CA LEU A 151 42.28 28.22 8.92
C LEU A 151 43.33 28.57 9.98
N VAL A 152 43.33 27.83 11.10
CA VAL A 152 44.34 27.98 12.16
C VAL A 152 45.75 27.70 11.63
N ALA A 153 45.93 26.63 10.85
CA ALA A 153 47.23 26.32 10.24
C ALA A 153 47.71 27.37 9.23
N ALA A 154 46.78 28.09 8.58
CA ALA A 154 47.07 29.19 7.66
C ALA A 154 47.25 30.55 8.37
N GLY A 155 47.14 30.61 9.71
CA GLY A 155 47.28 31.84 10.48
C GLY A 155 46.09 32.81 10.36
N LEU A 156 44.96 32.35 9.85
CA LEU A 156 43.71 33.12 9.75
C LEU A 156 42.84 32.82 10.99
N SER A 157 42.30 33.86 11.63
CA SER A 157 41.39 33.67 12.77
C SER A 157 40.12 32.94 12.30
N PRO A 158 39.69 31.86 12.98
CA PRO A 158 38.51 31.08 12.59
C PRO A 158 37.18 31.80 12.85
N GLU A 159 37.21 32.90 13.61
CA GLU A 159 36.07 33.80 13.76
C GLU A 159 36.21 34.96 12.78
N GLY A 160 35.32 35.01 11.79
CA GLY A 160 35.15 36.19 10.95
C GLY A 160 34.90 37.39 11.86
N GLN A 161 35.85 38.32 11.85
CA GLN A 161 35.72 39.59 12.56
C GLN A 161 34.47 40.30 12.04
N PRO A 162 33.48 40.66 12.88
CA PRO A 162 32.41 41.56 12.44
C PRO A 162 33.08 42.85 12.00
N ALA A 163 32.77 43.27 10.78
CA ALA A 163 33.34 44.47 10.16
C ALA A 163 33.19 45.65 11.13
N ASP A 164 34.32 46.13 11.64
CA ASP A 164 34.39 47.32 12.46
C ASP A 164 34.04 48.52 11.56
N GLY A 165 33.01 49.25 11.97
CA GLY A 165 32.51 50.40 11.25
C GLY A 165 33.53 51.54 11.27
N LEU A 166 33.88 52.01 10.08
CA LEU A 166 34.37 53.37 9.87
C LEU A 166 33.41 54.03 8.88
N GLU A 167 32.45 54.78 9.40
CA GLU A 167 32.29 56.24 9.23
C GLU A 167 31.10 56.76 10.05
#